data_AF-A0A534DIV8-F1
#
_entry.id   AF-A0A534DIV8-F1
#
_cell.length_a   1.000
_cell.length_b   1.000
_cell.length_c   1.000
_cell.angle_alpha   90.00
_cell.angle_beta   90.00
_cell.angle_gamma   90.00
#
_symmetry.space_group_name_H-M   'P 1'
#
loop_
_entity.id
_entity.type
_entity.pdbx_description
1 polymer ?
#
loop_
_entity_poly.entity_id
_entity_poly.type
_entity_poly.pdbx_seq_one_letter_code
_entity_poly.pdbx_strand_id
1 'polypeptide(L)'
;MMFLAVAYAHAAGAANDYGSLLRLAQDWRAFEQPVMSHCTPDYGLAAMAAKGEALPTYRARLHELDTRGWPAAQIVDYRLIEAEMNGLDFDLTVRQPWARDPSFYATVFGERSDVPQHEGVTAAPAIDLFAFQFPLSRADQRNLACLLGAIPALLEQARVN
;
A
#
# COMPACT_ATOMS: atom_id res chain seq x y z
N MET A 1 -13.89 -37.63 -39.27
CA MET A 1 -12.89 -36.99 -38.38
C MET A 1 -13.58 -36.71 -37.06
N MET A 2 -13.32 -37.53 -36.05
CA MET A 2 -13.95 -37.45 -34.72
C MET A 2 -13.02 -36.62 -33.84
N PHE A 3 -13.42 -35.39 -33.50
CA PHE A 3 -12.70 -34.59 -32.52
C PHE A 3 -13.00 -35.16 -31.13
N LEU A 4 -12.01 -35.81 -30.52
CA LEU A 4 -12.03 -36.09 -29.08
C LEU A 4 -11.95 -34.75 -28.35
N ALA A 5 -13.06 -34.36 -27.71
CA ALA A 5 -13.03 -33.34 -26.67
C ALA A 5 -12.33 -33.95 -25.45
N VAL A 6 -11.08 -33.55 -25.21
CA VAL A 6 -10.40 -33.82 -23.95
C VAL A 6 -11.05 -32.94 -22.90
N ALA A 7 -11.90 -33.53 -22.08
CA ALA A 7 -12.38 -32.89 -20.86
C ALA A 7 -11.21 -32.80 -19.88
N TYR A 8 -10.63 -31.61 -19.75
CA TYR A 8 -9.75 -31.32 -18.62
C TYR A 8 -10.60 -31.31 -17.36
N ALA A 9 -10.47 -32.36 -16.55
CA ALA A 9 -10.90 -32.32 -15.17
C ALA A 9 -10.14 -31.18 -14.47
N HIS A 10 -10.83 -30.07 -14.22
CA HIS A 10 -10.34 -29.05 -13.29
C HIS A 10 -10.32 -29.69 -11.91
N ALA A 11 -9.14 -30.08 -11.45
CA ALA A 11 -8.93 -30.50 -10.09
C ALA A 11 -9.42 -29.35 -9.17
N ALA A 12 -10.32 -29.68 -8.25
CA ALA A 12 -10.89 -28.76 -7.27
C ALA A 12 -9.89 -28.33 -6.18
N GLY A 13 -8.65 -28.03 -6.57
CA GLY A 13 -7.59 -27.49 -5.71
C GLY A 13 -7.46 -25.96 -5.75
N ALA A 14 -8.11 -25.27 -6.68
CA ALA A 14 -7.88 -23.84 -6.95
C ALA A 14 -8.66 -22.86 -6.04
N ALA A 15 -9.78 -23.27 -5.43
CA ALA A 15 -10.65 -22.35 -4.69
C ALA A 15 -10.09 -21.94 -3.31
N ASN A 16 -9.29 -22.80 -2.66
CA ASN A 16 -8.69 -22.49 -1.36
C ASN A 16 -7.46 -21.57 -1.47
N ASP A 17 -6.84 -21.48 -2.65
CA ASP A 17 -5.56 -20.78 -2.84
C ASP A 17 -5.75 -19.31 -3.27
N TYR A 18 -6.69 -19.01 -4.17
CA TYR A 18 -7.00 -17.62 -4.51
C TYR A 18 -7.56 -16.83 -3.31
N GLY A 19 -8.35 -17.49 -2.45
CA GLY A 19 -8.78 -16.88 -1.18
C GLY A 19 -7.61 -16.53 -0.25
N SER A 20 -6.50 -17.28 -0.32
CA SER A 20 -5.27 -16.96 0.42
C SER A 20 -4.57 -15.73 -0.16
N LEU A 21 -4.55 -15.58 -1.49
CA LEU A 21 -4.07 -14.35 -2.12
C LEU A 21 -4.88 -13.13 -1.67
N LEU A 22 -6.21 -13.22 -1.64
CA LEU A 22 -7.07 -12.10 -1.22
C LEU A 22 -6.81 -11.69 0.24
N ARG A 23 -6.62 -12.68 1.13
CA ARG A 23 -6.22 -12.40 2.53
C ARG A 23 -4.84 -11.77 2.60
N LEU A 24 -3.87 -12.29 1.84
CA LEU A 24 -2.53 -11.71 1.78
C LEU A 24 -2.57 -10.27 1.25
N ALA A 25 -3.39 -9.97 0.25
CA ALA A 25 -3.57 -8.62 -0.28
C ALA A 25 -4.18 -7.67 0.76
N GLN A 26 -5.15 -8.13 1.56
CA GLN A 26 -5.71 -7.34 2.65
C GLN A 26 -4.68 -7.05 3.74
N ASP A 27 -3.93 -8.08 4.16
CA ASP A 27 -2.84 -7.92 5.13
C ASP A 27 -1.74 -7.00 4.59
N TRP A 28 -1.41 -7.13 3.30
CA TRP A 28 -0.43 -6.29 2.61
C TRP A 28 -0.87 -4.82 2.58
N ARG A 29 -2.14 -4.51 2.29
CA ARG A 29 -2.67 -3.13 2.35
C ARG A 29 -2.54 -2.52 3.73
N ALA A 30 -2.80 -3.31 4.78
CA ALA A 30 -2.61 -2.84 6.16
C ALA A 30 -1.12 -2.66 6.49
N PHE A 31 -0.27 -3.57 6.02
CA PHE A 31 1.17 -3.53 6.24
C PHE A 31 1.88 -2.44 5.44
N GLU A 32 1.44 -2.07 4.25
CA GLU A 32 2.10 -1.04 3.46
C GLU A 32 1.98 0.34 4.14
N GLN A 33 0.81 0.64 4.72
CA GLN A 33 0.54 1.91 5.39
C GLN A 33 1.50 2.15 6.57
N PRO A 34 1.92 3.40 6.83
CA PRO A 34 2.77 3.72 7.98
C PRO A 34 2.04 3.38 9.28
N VAL A 35 2.82 3.09 10.33
CA VAL A 35 2.23 3.00 11.67
C VAL A 35 1.75 4.39 12.07
N MET A 36 0.52 4.49 12.56
CA MET A 36 -0.10 5.76 12.94
C MET A 36 -0.13 5.91 14.45
N SER A 37 0.28 7.07 14.96
CA SER A 37 0.12 7.46 16.37
C SER A 37 -0.44 8.88 16.44
N HIS A 38 -1.61 9.06 17.09
CA HIS A 38 -2.27 10.37 17.17
C HIS A 38 -2.35 11.11 15.82
N CYS A 39 -2.81 10.42 14.77
CA CYS A 39 -2.87 10.92 13.38
C CYS A 39 -1.51 11.23 12.72
N THR A 40 -0.40 10.99 13.40
CA THR A 40 0.95 11.17 12.85
C THR A 40 1.45 9.83 12.29
N PRO A 41 1.81 9.77 11.00
CA PRO A 41 2.47 8.59 10.44
C PRO A 41 3.93 8.52 10.92
N ASP A 42 4.41 7.33 11.23
CA ASP A 42 5.80 7.08 11.62
C ASP A 42 6.62 6.63 10.41
N TYR A 43 7.43 7.56 9.91
CA TYR A 43 8.45 7.37 8.88
C TYR A 43 9.86 7.45 9.46
N GLY A 44 10.01 7.37 10.79
CA GLY A 44 11.32 7.40 11.43
C GLY A 44 12.18 6.18 11.05
N LEU A 45 13.50 6.33 11.20
CA LEU A 45 14.49 5.30 10.88
C LEU A 45 14.15 3.91 11.44
N ALA A 46 13.70 3.83 12.70
CA ALA A 46 13.34 2.56 13.33
C ALA A 46 12.08 1.93 12.71
N ALA A 47 11.07 2.74 12.37
CA ALA A 47 9.85 2.26 11.73
C ALA A 47 10.12 1.75 10.31
N MET A 48 10.94 2.46 9.54
CA MET A 48 11.33 2.03 8.19
C MET A 48 12.24 0.81 8.22
N ALA A 49 13.15 0.69 9.19
CA ALA A 49 13.92 -0.54 9.40
C ALA A 49 12.99 -1.73 9.72
N ALA A 50 12.00 -1.54 10.60
CA ALA A 50 11.02 -2.58 10.92
C ALA A 50 10.19 -3.03 9.70
N LYS A 51 9.86 -2.11 8.77
CA LYS A 51 9.26 -2.49 7.47
C LYS A 51 10.19 -3.40 6.67
N GLY A 52 11.47 -3.06 6.59
CA GLY A 52 12.49 -3.87 5.91
C GLY A 52 12.59 -5.28 6.48
N GLU A 53 12.61 -5.43 7.80
CA GLU A 53 12.67 -6.74 8.47
C GLU A 53 11.41 -7.59 8.26
N ALA A 54 10.24 -6.95 8.15
CA ALA A 54 8.95 -7.65 7.99
C ALA A 54 8.63 -8.03 6.53
N LEU A 55 9.13 -7.28 5.54
CA LEU A 55 8.84 -7.49 4.12
C LEU A 55 9.15 -8.92 3.62
N PRO A 56 10.28 -9.57 4.00
CA PRO A 56 10.56 -10.95 3.62
C PRO A 56 9.45 -11.94 4.00
N THR A 57 8.75 -11.73 5.12
CA THR A 57 7.63 -12.60 5.54
C THR A 57 6.46 -12.51 4.56
N TYR A 58 6.15 -11.32 4.04
CA TYR A 58 5.08 -11.15 3.05
C TYR A 58 5.44 -11.78 1.70
N ARG A 59 6.69 -11.61 1.25
CA ARG A 59 7.20 -12.27 0.04
C ARG A 59 7.14 -13.79 0.17
N ALA A 60 7.55 -14.34 1.31
CA ALA A 60 7.47 -15.78 1.57
C ALA A 60 6.03 -16.30 1.46
N ARG A 61 5.07 -15.64 2.14
CA ARG A 61 3.64 -15.98 2.06
C ARG A 61 3.09 -15.92 0.63
N LEU A 62 3.55 -14.98 -0.19
CA LEU A 62 3.17 -14.90 -1.60
C LEU A 62 3.73 -16.08 -2.41
N HIS A 63 5.00 -16.43 -2.21
CA HIS A 63 5.66 -17.51 -2.94
C HIS A 63 5.23 -18.92 -2.52
N GLU A 64 4.57 -19.06 -1.38
CA GLU A 64 3.96 -20.32 -0.91
C GLU A 64 2.67 -20.69 -1.68
N LEU A 65 2.04 -19.73 -2.37
CA LEU A 65 0.80 -19.97 -3.12
C LEU A 65 1.08 -20.83 -4.37
N ASP A 66 0.25 -21.86 -4.59
CA ASP A 66 0.37 -22.76 -5.74
C ASP A 66 -0.49 -22.26 -6.91
N THR A 67 0.11 -21.43 -7.75
CA THR A 67 -0.59 -20.79 -8.86
C THR A 67 -0.89 -21.73 -10.05
N ARG A 68 -0.63 -23.04 -9.94
CA ARG A 68 -0.86 -23.99 -11.05
C ARG A 68 -2.36 -24.09 -11.37
N GLY A 69 -2.68 -23.89 -12.64
CA GLY A 69 -4.07 -23.97 -13.11
C GLY A 69 -4.92 -22.75 -12.78
N TRP A 70 -4.36 -21.69 -12.19
CA TRP A 70 -5.05 -20.43 -12.04
C TRP A 70 -5.40 -19.83 -13.42
N PRO A 71 -6.59 -19.23 -13.58
CA PRO A 71 -6.91 -18.45 -14.77
C PRO A 71 -6.02 -17.20 -14.84
N ALA A 72 -5.83 -16.67 -16.06
CA ALA A 72 -4.93 -15.54 -16.31
C ALA A 72 -5.20 -14.32 -15.42
N ALA A 73 -6.46 -14.00 -15.12
CA ALA A 73 -6.82 -12.89 -14.25
C ALA A 73 -6.25 -13.04 -12.83
N GLN A 74 -6.29 -14.24 -12.25
CA GLN A 74 -5.75 -14.47 -10.91
C GLN A 74 -4.21 -14.42 -10.90
N ILE A 75 -3.57 -14.86 -12.00
CA ILE A 75 -2.12 -14.69 -12.16
C ILE A 75 -1.75 -13.19 -12.24
N VAL A 76 -2.57 -12.36 -12.89
CA VAL A 76 -2.38 -10.91 -12.90
C VAL A 76 -2.47 -10.35 -11.48
N ASP A 77 -3.48 -10.73 -10.70
CA ASP A 77 -3.62 -10.28 -9.30
C ASP A 77 -2.39 -10.67 -8.46
N TYR A 78 -1.88 -11.89 -8.61
CA TYR A 78 -0.65 -12.34 -7.95
C TYR A 78 0.53 -11.43 -8.27
N ARG A 79 0.73 -11.15 -9.57
CA ARG A 79 1.85 -10.33 -10.05
C ARG A 79 1.73 -8.86 -9.65
N LEU A 80 0.51 -8.34 -9.51
CA LEU A 80 0.30 -7.00 -8.97
C LEU A 80 0.78 -6.90 -7.53
N ILE A 81 0.40 -7.85 -6.68
CA ILE A 81 0.87 -7.89 -5.29
C ILE A 81 2.39 -8.07 -5.22
N GLU A 82 2.96 -8.93 -6.07
CA GLU A 82 4.42 -9.08 -6.16
C GLU A 82 5.12 -7.78 -6.57
N ALA A 83 4.58 -7.07 -7.55
CA ALA A 83 5.14 -5.81 -8.03
C ALA A 83 5.13 -4.72 -6.95
N GLU A 84 4.07 -4.65 -6.14
CA GLU A 84 3.99 -3.72 -5.02
C GLU A 84 5.01 -4.04 -3.92
N MET A 85 5.19 -5.33 -3.58
CA MET A 85 6.24 -5.75 -2.64
C MET A 85 7.63 -5.37 -3.14
N ASN A 86 7.86 -5.48 -4.46
CA ASN A 86 9.11 -5.04 -5.09
C ASN A 86 9.25 -3.52 -5.09
N GLY A 87 8.15 -2.78 -5.23
CA GLY A 87 8.11 -1.33 -5.09
C GLY A 87 8.56 -0.88 -3.70
N LEU A 88 7.98 -1.47 -2.63
CA LEU A 88 8.37 -1.15 -1.26
C LEU A 88 9.84 -1.49 -0.98
N ASP A 89 10.33 -2.64 -1.46
CA ASP A 89 11.74 -3.03 -1.35
C ASP A 89 12.67 -2.00 -1.99
N PHE A 90 12.31 -1.51 -3.18
CA PHE A 90 13.05 -0.47 -3.88
C PHE A 90 13.03 0.86 -3.11
N ASP A 91 11.91 1.21 -2.49
CA ASP A 91 11.83 2.39 -1.63
C ASP A 91 12.69 2.25 -0.36
N LEU A 92 12.69 1.07 0.27
CA LEU A 92 13.50 0.77 1.46
C LEU A 92 15.01 0.78 1.20
N THR A 93 15.42 0.24 0.06
CA THR A 93 16.84 -0.04 -0.20
C THR A 93 17.49 0.97 -1.14
N VAL A 94 16.72 1.60 -2.03
CA VAL A 94 17.25 2.47 -3.09
C VAL A 94 16.73 3.89 -3.01
N ARG A 95 15.43 4.14 -3.17
CA ARG A 95 14.90 5.52 -3.27
C ARG A 95 14.92 6.25 -1.95
N GLN A 96 14.45 5.59 -0.88
CA GLN A 96 14.34 6.15 0.47
C GLN A 96 13.67 7.54 0.48
N PRO A 97 12.45 7.68 -0.07
CA PRO A 97 11.81 8.99 -0.25
C PRO A 97 11.69 9.77 1.06
N TRP A 98 11.40 9.12 2.19
CA TRP A 98 11.36 9.77 3.51
C TRP A 98 12.69 10.41 3.95
N ALA A 99 13.84 9.91 3.47
CA ALA A 99 15.16 10.39 3.87
C ALA A 99 15.83 11.28 2.82
N ARG A 100 15.39 11.21 1.56
CA ARG A 100 16.10 11.83 0.42
C ARG A 100 15.26 12.81 -0.39
N ASP A 101 13.96 12.84 -0.17
CA ASP A 101 13.04 13.71 -0.88
C ASP A 101 12.28 14.61 0.10
N PRO A 102 12.70 15.87 0.29
CA PRO A 102 11.98 16.81 1.14
C PRO A 102 10.51 17.03 0.73
N SER A 103 10.18 16.83 -0.56
CA SER A 103 8.80 16.96 -1.04
C SER A 103 7.89 15.83 -0.57
N PHE A 104 8.44 14.71 -0.10
CA PHE A 104 7.70 13.61 0.51
C PHE A 104 6.79 14.08 1.66
N TYR A 105 7.23 15.10 2.40
CA TYR A 105 6.51 15.63 3.56
C TYR A 105 5.47 16.71 3.21
N ALA A 106 5.30 17.03 1.92
CA ALA A 106 4.21 17.86 1.45
C ALA A 106 2.94 17.00 1.32
N THR A 107 2.04 17.12 2.30
CA THR A 107 0.85 16.25 2.41
C THR A 107 -0.48 16.97 2.23
N VAL A 108 -0.51 18.30 2.08
CA VAL A 108 -1.76 19.07 1.95
C VAL A 108 -2.00 19.46 0.50
N PHE A 109 -3.12 19.02 -0.06
CA PHE A 109 -3.49 19.25 -1.45
C PHE A 109 -4.83 19.98 -1.53
N GLY A 110 -4.81 21.18 -2.12
CA GLY A 110 -6.01 22.00 -2.33
C GLY A 110 -6.84 21.56 -3.53
N GLU A 111 -6.19 20.90 -4.49
CA GLU A 111 -6.74 20.53 -5.79
C GLU A 111 -6.67 19.03 -6.02
N ARG A 112 -7.57 18.55 -6.87
CA ARG A 112 -7.67 17.12 -7.21
C ARG A 112 -6.61 16.76 -8.24
N SER A 113 -5.85 15.71 -7.97
CA SER A 113 -4.92 15.09 -8.94
C SER A 113 -5.67 14.69 -10.22
N ASP A 114 -5.02 14.85 -11.37
CA ASP A 114 -5.51 14.39 -12.67
C ASP A 114 -5.29 12.88 -12.89
N VAL A 115 -4.50 12.24 -12.02
CA VAL A 115 -4.33 10.79 -11.95
C VAL A 115 -4.90 10.21 -10.63
N PRO A 116 -5.22 8.90 -10.55
CA PRO A 116 -5.92 8.33 -9.39
C PRO A 116 -5.22 8.49 -8.03
N GLN A 117 -3.88 8.52 -8.01
CA GLN A 117 -3.05 8.85 -6.85
C GLN A 117 -2.36 10.20 -7.11
N HIS A 118 -1.88 10.90 -6.09
CA HIS A 118 -1.03 12.08 -6.34
C HIS A 118 0.23 11.71 -7.12
N GLU A 119 0.67 12.58 -8.02
CA GLU A 119 1.93 12.40 -8.71
C GLU A 119 3.11 12.43 -7.72
N GLY A 120 4.07 11.52 -7.90
CA GLY A 120 5.21 11.39 -7.00
C GLY A 120 4.93 10.57 -5.75
N VAL A 121 5.87 10.59 -4.80
CA VAL A 121 5.75 9.83 -3.54
C VAL A 121 5.56 10.83 -2.42
N THR A 122 4.45 10.70 -1.69
CA THR A 122 4.06 11.57 -0.57
C THR A 122 3.78 10.72 0.66
N ALA A 123 4.06 11.26 1.84
CA ALA A 123 3.74 10.63 3.11
C ALA A 123 2.23 10.40 3.22
N ALA A 124 1.84 9.19 3.60
CA ALA A 124 0.45 8.88 3.88
C ALA A 124 0.08 9.33 5.31
N PRO A 125 -1.15 9.81 5.56
CA PRO A 125 -2.18 10.08 4.55
C PRO A 125 -1.95 11.45 3.88
N ALA A 126 -2.28 11.52 2.58
CA ALA A 126 -2.51 12.80 1.92
C ALA A 126 -3.77 13.47 2.49
N ILE A 127 -3.72 14.80 2.62
CA ILE A 127 -4.79 15.66 3.11
C ILE A 127 -5.41 16.38 1.91
N ASP A 128 -6.39 15.71 1.31
CA ASP A 128 -7.11 16.18 0.13
C ASP A 128 -8.25 17.14 0.52
N LEU A 129 -7.97 18.44 0.54
CA LEU A 129 -8.95 19.44 0.94
C LEU A 129 -10.19 19.43 0.01
N PHE A 130 -10.00 19.12 -1.27
CA PHE A 130 -11.08 19.01 -2.25
C PHE A 130 -12.03 17.83 -2.00
N ALA A 131 -11.60 16.81 -1.23
CA ALA A 131 -12.42 15.64 -0.91
C ALA A 131 -13.42 15.91 0.22
N PHE A 132 -13.28 17.02 0.94
CA PHE A 132 -14.21 17.44 1.98
C PHE A 132 -15.39 18.23 1.41
N GLN A 133 -16.57 17.97 1.95
CA GLN A 133 -17.76 18.77 1.63
C GLN A 133 -17.86 19.97 2.57
N PHE A 134 -17.90 21.17 2.01
CA PHE A 134 -18.03 22.41 2.78
C PHE A 134 -19.48 22.94 2.80
N PRO A 135 -19.97 23.48 3.94
CA PRO A 135 -19.27 23.59 5.22
C PRO A 135 -19.05 22.21 5.89
N LEU A 136 -17.91 22.05 6.56
CA LEU A 136 -17.50 20.75 7.12
C LEU A 136 -18.51 20.22 8.15
N SER A 137 -18.81 18.93 8.06
CA SER A 137 -19.52 18.22 9.13
C SER A 137 -18.69 18.23 10.42
N ARG A 138 -19.32 18.00 11.58
CA ARG A 138 -18.56 17.89 12.85
C ARG A 138 -17.55 16.73 12.83
N ALA A 139 -17.83 15.67 12.08
CA ALA A 139 -16.92 14.55 11.93
C ALA A 139 -15.70 14.97 11.11
N ASP A 140 -15.93 15.64 9.99
CA ASP A 140 -14.87 16.12 9.10
C ASP A 140 -14.02 17.21 9.76
N GLN A 141 -14.61 18.09 10.56
CA GLN A 141 -13.85 19.06 11.36
C GLN A 141 -12.87 18.36 12.30
N ARG A 142 -13.30 17.30 13.01
CA ARG A 142 -12.42 16.53 13.89
C ARG A 142 -11.33 15.79 13.11
N ASN A 143 -11.70 15.18 11.98
CA ASN A 143 -10.77 14.46 11.13
C ASN A 143 -9.69 15.41 10.58
N LEU A 144 -10.11 16.48 9.90
CA LEU A 144 -9.20 17.46 9.32
C LEU A 144 -8.33 18.14 10.38
N ALA A 145 -8.87 18.46 11.56
CA ALA A 145 -8.08 19.00 12.66
C ALA A 145 -7.02 18.00 13.16
N CYS A 146 -7.33 16.70 13.21
CA CYS A 146 -6.36 15.68 13.59
C CYS A 146 -5.23 15.55 12.56
N LEU A 147 -5.59 15.50 11.29
CA LEU A 147 -4.63 15.39 10.18
C LEU A 147 -3.71 16.62 10.10
N LEU A 148 -4.28 17.84 10.11
CA LEU A 148 -3.49 19.08 10.09
C LEU A 148 -2.65 19.23 11.37
N GLY A 149 -3.19 18.82 12.53
CA GLY A 149 -2.48 18.85 13.81
C GLY A 149 -1.28 17.89 13.89
N ALA A 150 -1.23 16.86 13.05
CA ALA A 150 -0.12 15.92 12.97
C ALA A 150 1.08 16.45 12.17
N ILE A 151 0.87 17.46 11.31
CA ILE A 151 1.91 18.00 10.42
C ILE A 151 3.18 18.42 11.18
N PRO A 152 3.11 19.17 12.31
CA PRO A 152 4.33 19.53 13.03
C PRO A 152 5.16 18.32 13.47
N ALA A 153 4.53 17.27 13.99
CA ALA A 153 5.23 16.05 14.42
C ALA A 153 5.83 15.27 13.23
N LEU A 154 5.12 15.23 12.10
CA LEU A 154 5.65 14.67 10.86
C LEU A 154 6.88 15.45 10.35
N LEU A 155 6.83 16.79 10.40
CA LEU A 155 7.96 17.63 9.98
C LEU A 155 9.17 17.53 10.92
N GLU A 156 8.97 17.19 12.19
CA GLU A 156 10.11 16.89 13.08
C GLU A 156 10.82 15.59 12.69
N GLN A 157 10.09 14.57 12.20
CA GLN A 157 10.71 13.37 11.62
C GLN A 157 11.53 13.75 10.37
N ALA A 158 11.00 14.63 9.53
CA ALA A 158 11.67 15.10 8.30
C ALA A 158 13.03 15.78 8.56
N ARG A 159 13.23 16.38 9.75
CA ARG A 159 14.51 17.02 10.11
C ARG A 159 15.60 16.00 10.47
N VAL A 160 15.21 14.81 10.90
CA VAL A 160 16.10 13.78 11.45
C VAL A 160 16.37 12.66 10.44
N ASN A 161 15.41 12.39 9.56
CA ASN A 161 15.55 11.46 8.44
C ASN A 161 16.49 12.00 7.36
#